data_AF-A0A3N5JNZ8-F1
#
_entry.id   AF-A0A3N5JNZ8-F1
#
_cell.length_a   1.000
_cell.length_b   1.000
_cell.length_c   1.000
_cell.angle_alpha   90.00
_cell.angle_beta   90.00
_cell.angle_gamma   90.00
#
_symmetry.space_group_name_H-M   'P 1'
#
loop_
_entity.id
_entity.type
_entity.pdbx_description
1 polymer ?
#
loop_
_entity_poly.entity_id
_entity_poly.type
_entity_poly.pdbx_seq_one_letter_code
_entity_poly.pdbx_strand_id
1 'polypeptide(L)'
;MNIFVLDQDIARCARHHCDAHVSKMILESVQILCTALNKKGCNTPYRSTHVNHPCVLWAEQSWDNFRWLARLARALNAEYRYRYGRQRDHASIAVLDQVEELRFESRGLTEFAQAMPEQYKVPGHAVAAYRSFYLAEKHAFARWTRRAPPDWWTRDAA
;
A
#
# COMPACT_ATOMS: atom_id res chain seq x y z
N MET A 1 -3.86 9.33 2.45
CA MET A 1 -3.08 8.34 1.69
C MET A 1 -2.43 7.40 2.67
N ASN A 2 -2.38 6.11 2.42
CA ASN A 2 -1.74 5.16 3.33
C ASN A 2 -0.98 4.06 2.56
N ILE A 3 -0.28 3.16 3.24
CA ILE A 3 0.24 1.92 2.61
C ILE A 3 -0.50 0.69 3.14
N PHE A 4 -1.03 0.77 4.37
CA PHE A 4 -1.74 -0.34 5.03
C PHE A 4 -0.95 -1.66 5.00
N VAL A 5 0.16 -1.68 5.75
CA VAL A 5 1.01 -2.88 5.87
C VAL A 5 0.31 -3.89 6.78
N LEU A 6 -0.52 -4.76 6.23
CA LEU A 6 -1.37 -5.70 6.98
C LEU A 6 -0.74 -7.08 7.22
N ASP A 7 0.37 -7.38 6.57
CA ASP A 7 1.19 -8.57 6.80
C ASP A 7 2.64 -8.31 6.32
N GLN A 8 3.59 -9.09 6.81
CA GLN A 8 4.97 -9.04 6.33
C GLN A 8 5.13 -9.73 4.98
N ASP A 9 4.32 -10.76 4.71
CA ASP A 9 4.23 -11.39 3.40
C ASP A 9 3.34 -10.55 2.48
N ILE A 10 3.87 -10.18 1.32
CA ILE A 10 3.21 -9.24 0.40
C ILE A 10 1.89 -9.83 -0.15
N ALA A 11 1.85 -11.13 -0.44
CA ALA A 11 0.66 -11.76 -0.99
C ALA A 11 -0.46 -11.83 0.05
N ARG A 12 -0.13 -12.16 1.31
CA ARG A 12 -1.08 -12.08 2.43
C ARG A 12 -1.50 -10.64 2.70
N CYS A 13 -0.57 -9.69 2.70
CA CYS A 13 -0.86 -8.27 2.89
C CYS A 13 -1.89 -7.75 1.88
N ALA A 14 -1.71 -8.06 0.59
CA ALA A 14 -2.68 -7.73 -0.45
C ALA A 14 -4.04 -8.42 -0.23
N ARG A 15 -4.06 -9.71 0.13
CA ARG A 15 -5.30 -10.44 0.46
C ARG A 15 -6.02 -9.87 1.69
N HIS A 16 -5.31 -9.24 2.60
CA HIS A 16 -5.91 -8.65 3.79
C HIS A 16 -6.57 -7.30 3.54
N HIS A 17 -6.25 -6.61 2.44
CA HIS A 17 -6.96 -5.38 2.09
C HIS A 17 -8.45 -5.65 1.87
N CYS A 18 -9.30 -4.80 2.42
CA CYS A 18 -10.73 -4.87 2.14
C CYS A 18 -11.02 -4.34 0.73
N ASP A 19 -12.17 -4.73 0.19
CA ASP A 19 -12.58 -4.43 -1.19
C ASP A 19 -12.43 -2.95 -1.54
N ALA A 20 -12.95 -2.05 -0.70
CA ALA A 20 -12.86 -0.60 -0.94
C ALA A 20 -11.40 -0.09 -1.10
N HIS A 21 -10.44 -0.80 -0.51
CA HIS A 21 -9.03 -0.45 -0.58
C HIS A 21 -8.25 -1.20 -1.65
N VAL A 22 -8.65 -2.41 -2.05
CA VAL A 22 -7.90 -3.21 -3.04
C VAL A 22 -7.62 -2.43 -4.33
N SER A 23 -8.64 -1.79 -4.93
CA SER A 23 -8.45 -0.97 -6.14
C SER A 23 -7.77 0.36 -5.84
N LYS A 24 -8.22 1.05 -4.79
CA LYS A 24 -7.77 2.40 -4.42
C LYS A 24 -6.27 2.43 -4.10
N MET A 25 -5.79 1.41 -3.40
CA MET A 25 -4.39 1.34 -2.98
C MET A 25 -3.43 1.10 -4.13
N ILE A 26 -3.88 0.57 -5.28
CA ILE A 26 -3.03 0.48 -6.47
C ILE A 26 -2.72 1.88 -6.99
N LEU A 27 -3.74 2.74 -7.14
CA LEU A 27 -3.57 4.13 -7.58
C LEU A 27 -2.69 4.91 -6.61
N GLU A 28 -3.03 4.90 -5.31
CA GLU A 28 -2.29 5.65 -4.29
C GLU A 28 -0.83 5.19 -4.20
N SER A 29 -0.56 3.88 -4.28
CA SER A 29 0.81 3.35 -4.26
C SER A 29 1.62 3.87 -5.44
N VAL A 30 1.07 3.85 -6.65
CA VAL A 30 1.79 4.33 -7.84
C VAL A 30 1.98 5.86 -7.80
N GLN A 31 1.02 6.62 -7.27
CA GLN A 31 1.18 8.06 -7.02
C GLN A 31 2.29 8.35 -6.00
N ILE A 32 2.41 7.55 -4.93
CA ILE A 32 3.52 7.64 -3.96
C ILE A 32 4.85 7.39 -4.67
N LEU A 33 4.94 6.31 -5.46
CA LEU A 33 6.16 5.91 -6.17
C LEU A 33 6.61 6.99 -7.18
N CYS A 34 5.69 7.49 -8.01
CA CYS A 34 5.95 8.60 -8.93
C CYS A 34 6.41 9.86 -8.18
N THR A 35 5.77 10.20 -7.07
CA THR A 35 6.17 11.36 -6.27
C THR A 35 7.58 11.19 -5.70
N ALA A 36 7.92 10.00 -5.17
CA ALA A 36 9.26 9.71 -4.67
C ALA A 36 10.32 9.87 -5.76
N LEU A 37 10.07 9.38 -6.98
CA LEU A 37 10.97 9.52 -8.13
C LEU A 37 11.07 10.97 -8.62
N ASN A 38 9.96 11.70 -8.69
CA ASN A 38 9.97 13.11 -9.08
C ASN A 38 10.82 13.95 -8.12
N LYS A 39 10.82 13.64 -6.82
CA LYS A 39 11.70 14.28 -5.83
C LYS A 39 13.20 13.99 -6.07
N LYS A 40 13.51 12.89 -6.77
CA LYS A 40 14.87 12.56 -7.24
C LYS A 40 15.21 13.17 -8.61
N GLY A 41 14.33 14.00 -9.17
CA GLY A 41 14.53 14.65 -10.48
C GLY A 41 14.13 13.80 -11.69
N CYS A 42 13.49 12.64 -11.49
CA CYS A 42 12.92 11.87 -12.60
C CYS A 42 11.66 12.54 -13.13
N ASN A 43 11.36 12.35 -14.42
CA ASN A 43 10.07 12.71 -15.01
C ASN A 43 9.17 11.47 -15.03
N THR A 44 8.09 11.46 -14.26
CA THR A 44 7.17 10.31 -14.19
C THR A 44 5.75 10.68 -14.68
N PRO A 45 4.94 9.68 -15.11
CA PRO A 45 3.62 9.97 -15.69
C PRO A 45 2.62 10.61 -14.72
N TYR A 46 2.68 10.28 -13.42
CA TYR A 46 1.87 10.96 -12.41
C TYR A 46 2.63 12.15 -11.82
N ARG A 47 1.93 13.30 -11.76
CA ARG A 47 2.44 14.49 -11.06
C ARG A 47 2.59 14.20 -9.58
N SER A 48 3.58 14.85 -8.96
CA SER A 48 3.83 14.76 -7.53
C SER A 48 2.60 15.16 -6.71
N THR A 49 2.24 14.36 -5.71
CA THR A 49 1.18 14.69 -4.74
C THR A 49 1.66 14.39 -3.34
N HIS A 50 1.17 15.14 -2.34
CA HIS A 50 1.46 14.88 -0.93
C HIS A 50 2.96 14.71 -0.63
N VAL A 51 3.81 15.58 -1.20
CA VAL A 51 5.29 15.45 -1.22
C VAL A 51 5.98 15.26 0.14
N ASN A 52 5.32 15.73 1.21
CA ASN A 52 5.79 15.66 2.59
C ASN A 52 5.04 14.61 3.43
N HIS A 53 4.20 13.79 2.80
CA HIS A 53 3.44 12.76 3.49
C HIS A 53 4.34 11.61 3.95
N PRO A 54 4.14 11.04 5.15
CA PRO A 54 5.02 10.00 5.70
C PRO A 54 5.28 8.83 4.75
N CYS A 55 4.25 8.34 4.06
CA CYS A 55 4.41 7.25 3.09
C CYS A 55 5.27 7.62 1.86
N VAL A 56 5.23 8.89 1.41
CA VAL A 56 6.08 9.38 0.31
C VAL A 56 7.53 9.48 0.79
N LEU A 57 7.75 10.05 1.96
CA LEU A 57 9.07 10.15 2.56
C LEU A 57 9.68 8.77 2.80
N TRP A 58 8.88 7.80 3.27
CA TRP A 58 9.31 6.42 3.44
C TRP A 58 9.68 5.76 2.11
N ALA A 59 8.84 5.87 1.08
CA ALA A 59 9.15 5.31 -0.24
C ALA A 59 10.39 5.94 -0.88
N GLU A 60 10.62 7.25 -0.64
CA GLU A 60 11.79 7.99 -1.11
C GLU A 60 13.09 7.62 -0.35
N GLN A 61 12.97 7.19 0.91
CA GLN A 61 14.11 6.99 1.81
C GLN A 61 15.07 5.88 1.33
N SER A 62 14.54 4.87 0.65
CA SER A 62 15.31 3.71 0.19
C SER A 62 14.66 3.07 -1.02
N TRP A 63 15.47 2.68 -2.00
CA TRP A 63 14.97 1.93 -3.15
C TRP A 63 14.30 0.60 -2.76
N ASP A 64 14.72 -0.04 -1.66
CA ASP A 64 14.07 -1.25 -1.16
C ASP A 64 12.64 -0.97 -0.66
N ASN A 65 12.36 0.20 -0.08
CA ASN A 65 11.01 0.62 0.31
C ASN A 65 10.13 0.83 -0.92
N PHE A 66 10.66 1.56 -1.91
CA PHE A 66 10.02 1.76 -3.20
C PHE A 66 9.67 0.42 -3.85
N ARG A 67 10.64 -0.49 -3.92
CA ARG A 67 10.46 -1.83 -4.50
C ARG A 67 9.42 -2.64 -3.74
N TRP A 68 9.41 -2.57 -2.40
CA TRP A 68 8.40 -3.25 -1.59
C TRP A 68 6.99 -2.76 -1.93
N LEU A 69 6.80 -1.44 -2.03
CA LEU A 69 5.51 -0.84 -2.37
C LEU A 69 5.08 -1.15 -3.81
N ALA A 70 6.01 -1.16 -4.77
CA ALA A 70 5.74 -1.61 -6.14
C ALA A 70 5.25 -3.07 -6.17
N ARG A 71 5.90 -3.96 -5.41
CA ARG A 71 5.47 -5.37 -5.28
C ARG A 71 4.09 -5.49 -4.65
N LEU A 72 3.79 -4.68 -3.62
CA LEU A 72 2.45 -4.63 -3.03
C LEU A 72 1.41 -4.15 -4.04
N ALA A 73 1.70 -3.10 -4.83
CA ALA A 73 0.78 -2.61 -5.86
C ALA A 73 0.45 -3.68 -6.91
N ARG A 74 1.44 -4.47 -7.35
CA ARG A 74 1.22 -5.62 -8.25
C ARG A 74 0.39 -6.73 -7.59
N ALA A 75 0.66 -7.06 -6.33
CA ALA A 75 -0.13 -8.05 -5.60
C ALA A 75 -1.58 -7.59 -5.37
N LEU A 76 -1.80 -6.31 -5.07
CA LEU A 76 -3.11 -5.70 -4.98
C LEU A 76 -3.84 -5.74 -6.32
N ASN A 77 -3.14 -5.53 -7.45
CA ASN A 77 -3.75 -5.67 -8.78
C ASN A 77 -4.18 -7.11 -9.08
N ALA A 78 -3.40 -8.12 -8.65
CA ALA A 78 -3.82 -9.52 -8.75
C ALA A 78 -5.11 -9.78 -7.94
N GLU A 79 -5.20 -9.24 -6.71
CA GLU A 79 -6.42 -9.32 -5.91
C GLU A 79 -7.58 -8.53 -6.53
N TYR A 80 -7.34 -7.35 -7.09
CA TYR A 80 -8.34 -6.56 -7.80
C TYR A 80 -8.96 -7.35 -8.95
N ARG A 81 -8.12 -7.99 -9.78
CA ARG A 81 -8.58 -8.82 -10.89
C ARG A 81 -9.37 -10.02 -10.42
N TYR A 82 -8.86 -10.71 -9.40
CA TYR A 82 -9.52 -11.88 -8.84
C TYR A 82 -10.88 -11.54 -8.21
N ARG A 83 -10.94 -10.55 -7.31
CA ARG A 83 -12.14 -10.23 -6.53
C ARG A 83 -13.26 -9.64 -7.38
N TYR A 84 -12.90 -8.81 -8.34
CA TYR A 84 -13.87 -8.12 -9.20
C TYR A 84 -14.04 -8.76 -10.58
N GLY A 85 -13.39 -9.89 -10.84
CA GLY A 85 -13.49 -10.60 -12.13
C GLY A 85 -12.97 -9.77 -13.31
N ARG A 86 -11.95 -8.93 -13.08
CA ARG A 86 -11.41 -8.05 -14.13
C ARG A 86 -10.43 -8.83 -15.00
N GLN A 87 -10.62 -8.71 -16.31
CA GLN A 87 -9.74 -9.32 -17.30
C GLN A 87 -8.47 -8.50 -17.55
N ARG A 88 -8.53 -7.20 -17.25
CA ARG A 88 -7.42 -6.25 -17.45
C ARG A 88 -6.91 -5.75 -16.10
N ASP A 89 -5.64 -5.35 -16.10
CA ASP A 89 -5.01 -4.71 -14.96
C ASP A 89 -5.61 -3.33 -14.70
N HIS A 90 -5.47 -2.87 -13.45
CA HIS A 90 -5.75 -1.50 -13.09
C HIS A 90 -4.83 -0.56 -13.88
N ALA A 91 -5.35 0.56 -14.37
CA ALA A 91 -4.63 1.46 -15.28
C ALA A 91 -3.27 1.95 -14.71
N SER A 92 -3.18 2.11 -13.39
CA SER A 92 -1.93 2.49 -12.73
C SER A 92 -0.81 1.45 -12.83
N ILE A 93 -1.09 0.19 -13.17
CA ILE A 93 -0.04 -0.80 -13.44
C ILE A 93 0.76 -0.43 -14.68
N ALA A 94 0.13 0.06 -15.74
CA ALA A 94 0.84 0.54 -16.92
C ALA A 94 1.74 1.76 -16.62
N VAL A 95 1.41 2.55 -15.58
CA VAL A 95 2.27 3.63 -15.09
C VAL A 95 3.42 3.04 -14.26
N LEU A 96 3.15 2.04 -13.43
CA LEU A 96 4.18 1.35 -12.65
C LEU A 96 5.23 0.70 -13.55
N ASP A 97 4.81 0.03 -14.62
CA ASP A 97 5.70 -0.61 -15.60
C ASP A 97 6.72 0.38 -16.20
N GLN A 98 6.36 1.66 -16.32
CA GLN A 98 7.24 2.71 -16.86
C GLN A 98 8.29 3.22 -15.85
N VAL A 99 8.08 3.01 -14.55
CA VAL A 99 8.87 3.66 -13.51
C VAL A 99 9.56 2.71 -12.54
N GLU A 100 9.14 1.44 -12.48
CA GLU A 100 9.64 0.50 -11.45
C GLU A 100 11.12 0.13 -11.61
N GLU A 101 11.66 0.27 -12.82
CA GLU A 101 13.07 0.01 -13.11
C GLU A 101 13.98 1.19 -12.76
N LEU A 102 13.41 2.38 -12.51
CA LEU A 102 14.19 3.55 -12.10
C LEU A 102 14.73 3.33 -10.69
N ARG A 103 16.06 3.32 -10.57
CA ARG A 103 16.75 3.06 -9.31
C ARG A 103 17.33 4.33 -8.71
N PHE A 104 17.40 4.33 -7.38
CA PHE A 104 18.10 5.32 -6.59
C PHE A 104 18.77 4.61 -5.40
N GLU A 105 19.36 5.37 -4.48
CA GLU A 105 20.09 4.82 -3.33
C GLU A 105 19.24 3.80 -2.54
N SER A 106 19.81 2.62 -2.30
CA SER A 106 19.22 1.60 -1.44
C SER A 106 19.82 1.68 -0.05
N ARG A 107 18.98 1.67 0.99
CA ARG A 107 19.37 1.68 2.40
C ARG A 107 18.83 0.48 3.18
N GLY A 108 18.38 -0.56 2.48
CA GLY A 108 17.58 -1.63 3.05
C GLY A 108 16.12 -1.23 3.23
N LEU A 109 15.28 -2.21 3.58
CA LEU A 109 13.89 -1.95 3.95
C LEU A 109 13.86 -1.25 5.31
N THR A 110 13.44 0.01 5.35
CA THR A 110 13.35 0.79 6.59
C THR A 110 12.00 0.59 7.26
N GLU A 111 11.89 0.98 8.53
CA GLU A 111 10.64 0.89 9.28
C GLU A 111 9.49 1.55 8.52
N PHE A 112 8.39 0.81 8.34
CA PHE A 112 7.23 1.29 7.60
C PHE A 112 6.63 2.54 8.25
N ALA A 113 6.39 3.57 7.45
CA ALA A 113 5.63 4.74 7.90
C ALA A 113 4.26 4.32 8.43
N GLN A 114 3.88 4.86 9.60
CA GLN A 114 2.57 4.66 10.22
C GLN A 114 1.73 5.92 10.04
N ALA A 115 1.15 6.07 8.85
CA ALA A 115 0.33 7.23 8.49
C ALA A 115 -1.10 7.08 9.06
N MET A 116 -1.22 7.14 10.39
CA MET A 116 -2.45 6.93 11.14
C MET A 116 -2.47 7.81 12.40
N PRO A 117 -3.63 7.97 13.07
CA PRO A 117 -3.71 8.66 14.35
C PRO A 117 -2.77 8.07 15.42
N GLU A 118 -2.31 8.90 16.35
CA GLU A 118 -1.28 8.54 17.33
C GLU A 118 -1.68 7.33 18.19
N GLN A 119 -2.95 7.21 18.55
CA GLN A 119 -3.46 6.10 19.38
C GLN A 119 -3.29 4.71 18.76
N TYR A 120 -3.07 4.63 17.44
CA TYR A 120 -2.86 3.35 16.76
C TYR A 120 -1.38 3.06 16.48
N LYS A 121 -0.48 4.03 16.65
CA LYS A 121 0.91 3.83 16.29
C LYS A 121 1.60 2.89 17.29
N VAL A 122 2.38 1.96 16.75
CA VAL A 122 3.18 1.01 17.55
C VAL A 122 4.59 0.96 16.97
N PRO A 123 5.58 1.67 17.56
CA PRO A 123 6.95 1.67 17.08
C PRO A 123 7.50 0.24 16.90
N GLY A 124 8.19 -0.01 15.78
CA GLY A 124 8.71 -1.33 15.42
C GLY A 124 7.67 -2.35 14.95
N HIS A 125 6.37 -2.06 15.06
CA HIS A 125 5.29 -3.02 14.81
C HIS A 125 4.18 -2.48 13.90
N ALA A 126 4.56 -2.01 12.70
CA ALA A 126 3.62 -1.44 11.73
C ALA A 126 2.45 -2.37 11.38
N VAL A 127 2.66 -3.69 11.32
CA VAL A 127 1.57 -4.65 11.04
C VAL A 127 0.51 -4.63 12.13
N ALA A 128 0.90 -4.61 13.40
CA ALA A 128 -0.04 -4.52 14.51
C ALA A 128 -0.79 -3.18 14.47
N ALA A 129 -0.06 -2.08 14.30
CA ALA A 129 -0.62 -0.74 14.19
C ALA A 129 -1.69 -0.65 13.08
N TYR A 130 -1.36 -1.13 11.87
CA TYR A 130 -2.28 -1.09 10.75
C TYR A 130 -3.49 -2.02 10.91
N ARG A 131 -3.33 -3.20 11.51
CA ARG A 131 -4.46 -4.10 11.81
C ARG A 131 -5.43 -3.46 12.80
N SER A 132 -4.92 -2.88 13.89
CA SER A 132 -5.74 -2.15 14.87
C SER A 132 -6.46 -0.97 14.23
N PHE A 133 -5.77 -0.17 13.42
CA PHE A 133 -6.38 0.92 12.68
C PHE A 133 -7.45 0.44 11.68
N TYR A 134 -7.21 -0.69 11.00
CA TYR A 134 -8.19 -1.28 10.08
C TYR A 134 -9.45 -1.75 10.81
N LEU A 135 -9.27 -2.47 11.93
CA LEU A 135 -10.35 -2.98 12.76
C LEU A 135 -11.24 -1.84 13.26
N ALA A 136 -10.64 -0.85 13.91
CA ALA A 136 -11.40 0.23 14.52
C ALA A 136 -12.10 1.12 13.48
N GLU A 137 -11.42 1.46 12.38
CA GLU A 137 -11.83 2.58 11.54
C GLU A 137 -12.44 2.14 10.19
N LYS A 138 -12.40 0.85 9.86
CA LYS A 138 -12.90 0.31 8.59
C LYS A 138 -14.03 -0.71 8.79
N HIS A 139 -14.41 -0.99 10.04
CA HIS A 139 -15.45 -1.96 10.37
C HIS A 139 -16.75 -1.72 9.60
N ALA A 140 -17.18 -0.46 9.52
CA ALA A 140 -18.46 -0.07 8.92
C ALA A 140 -18.63 -0.45 7.44
N PHE A 141 -17.55 -0.69 6.69
CA PHE A 141 -17.63 -0.95 5.24
C PHE A 141 -16.73 -2.08 4.75
N ALA A 142 -15.86 -2.64 5.58
CA ALA A 142 -14.90 -3.63 5.13
C ALA A 142 -15.58 -4.94 4.70
N ARG A 143 -15.25 -5.37 3.48
CA ARG A 143 -15.70 -6.62 2.86
C ARG A 143 -14.52 -7.26 2.12
N TRP A 144 -14.60 -8.57 1.91
CA TRP A 144 -13.60 -9.38 1.21
C TRP A 144 -14.27 -10.26 0.17
N THR A 145 -14.72 -9.69 -0.94
CA THR A 145 -15.43 -10.45 -1.98
C THR A 145 -14.54 -11.56 -2.55
N ARG A 146 -15.06 -12.79 -2.67
CA ARG A 146 -14.34 -14.01 -3.10
C ARG A 146 -13.15 -14.41 -2.21
N ARG A 147 -13.05 -13.86 -1.00
CA ARG A 147 -12.04 -14.18 0.02
C ARG A 147 -12.72 -14.34 1.39
N ALA A 148 -12.10 -15.10 2.28
CA ALA A 148 -12.45 -15.01 3.69
C ALA A 148 -11.87 -13.70 4.26
N PRO A 149 -12.53 -13.06 5.25
CA PRO A 149 -11.88 -12.01 6.03
C PRO A 149 -10.64 -12.58 6.73
N PRO A 150 -9.62 -11.75 7.03
CA PRO A 150 -8.44 -12.19 7.78
C PRO A 150 -8.80 -12.74 9.16
N ASP A 151 -8.01 -13.67 9.70
CA ASP A 151 -8.30 -14.27 11.02
C ASP A 151 -8.26 -13.24 12.17
N TRP A 152 -7.46 -12.18 12.02
CA TRP A 152 -7.40 -11.07 12.96
C TRP A 152 -8.59 -10.10 12.81
N TRP A 153 -9.44 -10.28 11.79
CA TRP A 153 -10.67 -9.51 11.59
C TRP A 153 -11.82 -10.15 12.38
N THR A 154 -11.82 -9.92 13.69
CA THR A 154 -12.89 -10.39 14.59
C THR A 154 -14.07 -9.41 14.58
N ARG A 155 -15.29 -9.91 14.35
CA ARG A 155 -16.52 -9.09 14.32
C ARG A 155 -17.01 -8.63 15.70
N ASP A 156 -16.34 -9.07 16.77
CA ASP A 156 -16.80 -8.89 18.16
C ASP A 156 -16.08 -7.76 18.92
N ALA A 157 -15.53 -6.78 18.21
CA ALA A 157 -15.17 -5.50 18.83
C ALA A 157 -16.37 -4.55 18.74
N ALA A 158 -17.37 -4.81 19.59
CA ALA A 158 -18.43 -3.86 19.91
C ALA A 158 -17.96 -2.94 21.05
#